data_AF-A0A3N5XJ19-F1
#
_entry.id   AF-A0A3N5XJ19-F1
#
_cell.length_a   1.000
_cell.length_b   1.000
_cell.length_c   1.000
_cell.angle_alpha   90.00
_cell.angle_beta   90.00
_cell.angle_gamma   90.00
#
_symmetry.space_group_name_H-M   'P 1'
#
loop_
_entity.id
_entity.type
_entity.pdbx_description
1 polymer ?
#
loop_
_entity_poly.entity_id
_entity_poly.type
_entity_poly.pdbx_seq_one_letter_code
_entity_poly.pdbx_strand_id
1 'polypeptide(L)' 'MPDTPDFEHRICAPADAAARAAQLARPLVFTNGVFDILHRGHVTYLAQARALGASLVVALNS' A
#
# COMPACT_ATOMS: atom_id res chain seq x y z
N MET A 1 -20.84 -11.18 13.69
CA MET A 1 -19.55 -10.47 13.63
C MET A 1 -19.76 -9.26 12.76
N PRO A 2 -19.29 -8.06 13.12
CA PRO A 2 -19.29 -6.97 12.14
C PRO A 2 -18.40 -7.40 10.98
N ASP A 3 -18.88 -7.20 9.76
CA ASP A 3 -18.08 -7.43 8.57
C ASP A 3 -16.80 -6.58 8.66
N THR A 4 -15.68 -7.19 8.29
CA THR A 4 -14.38 -6.53 8.29
C THR A 4 -14.42 -5.31 7.36
N PRO A 5 -13.76 -4.18 7.69
CA PRO A 5 -13.70 -3.04 6.79
C PRO A 5 -13.15 -3.44 5.42
N ASP A 6 -13.78 -2.94 4.35
CA ASP A 6 -13.42 -3.33 2.98
C ASP A 6 -11.91 -3.19 2.73
N PHE A 7 -11.26 -2.12 3.20
CA PHE A 7 -9.85 -1.87 2.94
C PHE A 7 -8.88 -2.96 3.45
N GLU A 8 -9.29 -3.82 4.40
CA GLU A 8 -8.42 -4.86 4.94
C GLU A 8 -8.00 -5.89 3.89
N HIS A 9 -8.76 -6.04 2.78
CA HIS A 9 -8.34 -6.87 1.66
C HIS A 9 -7.00 -6.43 1.07
N ARG A 10 -6.52 -5.21 1.32
CA ARG A 10 -5.25 -4.67 0.80
C ARG A 10 -4.05 -4.99 1.69
N ILE A 11 -4.28 -5.51 2.89
CA ILE A 11 -3.24 -5.83 3.86
C ILE A 11 -2.81 -7.29 3.66
N CYS A 12 -1.52 -7.58 3.72
CA CYS A 12 -0.99 -8.93 3.72
C CYS A 12 0.29 -9.01 4.55
N ALA A 13 0.66 -10.23 4.96
CA ALA A 13 1.95 -10.46 5.57
C ALA A 13 3.10 -10.22 4.56
N PRO A 14 4.31 -9.85 5.02
CA PRO A 14 5.46 -9.68 4.14
C PRO A 14 5.77 -10.91 3.27
N ALA A 15 5.53 -12.11 3.81
CA ALA A 15 5.74 -13.37 3.09
C ALA A 15 4.85 -13.50 1.82
N ASP A 16 3.66 -12.91 1.83
CA ASP A 16 2.70 -12.98 0.72
C ASP A 16 2.87 -11.82 -0.27
N ALA A 17 3.63 -10.79 0.09
CA ALA A 17 3.70 -9.53 -0.66
C ALA A 17 4.14 -9.73 -2.11
N ALA A 18 5.12 -10.62 -2.37
CA ALA A 18 5.61 -10.90 -3.71
C ALA A 18 4.53 -11.54 -4.59
N ALA A 19 3.82 -12.55 -4.06
CA ALA A 19 2.75 -13.24 -4.78
C ALA A 19 1.58 -12.28 -5.11
N ARG A 20 1.21 -11.42 -4.15
CA ARG A 20 0.18 -10.40 -4.36
C ARG A 20 0.60 -9.34 -5.36
N ALA A 21 1.82 -8.82 -5.24
CA ALA A 21 2.36 -7.83 -6.16
C ALA A 21 2.48 -8.35 -7.60
N ALA A 22 2.66 -9.66 -7.79
CA ALA A 22 2.67 -10.29 -9.12
C ALA A 22 1.32 -10.16 -9.84
N GLN A 23 0.21 -10.05 -9.11
CA GLN A 23 -1.15 -9.93 -9.67
C GLN A 23 -1.56 -8.47 -9.94
N LEU A 24 -0.76 -7.50 -9.50
CA LEU A 24 -1.07 -6.08 -9.65
C LEU A 24 -0.69 -5.56 -11.03
N ALA A 25 -1.50 -4.61 -11.53
CA ALA A 25 -1.26 -3.95 -12.80
C ALA A 25 0.09 -3.20 -12.78
N ARG A 26 0.78 -3.21 -13.93
CA ARG A 26 2.08 -2.56 -14.13
C ARG A 26 1.92 -1.23 -14.88
N PRO A 27 2.79 -0.22 -14.65
CA PRO A 27 3.96 -0.25 -13.77
C PRO A 27 3.57 -0.21 -12.28
N LEU A 28 4.31 -0.96 -11.46
CA LEU A 28 4.10 -1.03 -10.02
C LEU A 28 5.05 -0.06 -9.33
N VAL A 29 4.50 0.80 -8.49
CA VAL A 29 5.23 1.73 -7.63
C VAL A 29 5.34 1.13 -6.25
N PHE A 30 6.50 1.30 -5.62
CA PHE A 30 6.77 0.83 -4.27
C PHE A 30 7.30 1.96 -3.41
N THR A 31 6.87 2.00 -2.15
CA THR A 31 7.47 2.85 -1.12
C THR A 31 7.38 2.18 0.25
N ASN A 32 8.13 2.68 1.23
CA ASN A 32 8.10 2.24 2.61
C ASN A 32 8.06 3.44 3.58
N GLY A 33 7.64 3.17 4.82
CA GLY A 33 7.68 4.14 5.90
C GLY A 33 7.05 3.62 7.19
N VAL A 34 7.17 4.40 8.27
CA VAL A 34 6.56 4.07 9.56
C VAL A 34 5.07 4.43 9.59
N PHE A 35 4.72 5.63 9.09
CA PHE A 35 3.33 6.12 8.97
C PHE A 35 2.48 6.08 10.26
N ASP A 36 3.08 6.20 11.45
CA ASP A 36 2.38 6.16 12.75
C ASP A 36 1.26 7.21 12.86
N ILE A 37 1.60 8.49 12.65
CA ILE A 37 0.61 9.57 12.57
C ILE A 37 0.53 10.06 11.12
N LEU A 38 -0.60 9.77 10.47
CA LEU A 38 -0.88 10.30 9.14
C LEU A 38 -1.21 11.79 9.20
N HIS A 39 -0.56 12.55 8.34
CA HIS A 39 -0.86 13.96 8.10
C HIS A 39 -0.94 14.24 6.60
N ARG A 40 -1.35 15.47 6.25
CA ARG A 40 -1.50 15.91 4.85
C ARG A 40 -0.29 15.56 3.98
N GLY A 41 0.92 15.68 4.52
CA GLY A 41 2.16 15.37 3.80
C GLY A 41 2.21 13.93 3.30
N HIS A 42 1.90 12.96 4.17
CA HIS A 42 1.88 11.54 3.81
C HIS A 42 0.84 11.22 2.73
N VAL A 43 -0.38 11.74 2.86
CA VAL A 43 -1.43 11.45 1.86
C VAL A 43 -1.16 12.13 0.52
N THR A 44 -0.59 13.35 0.52
CA THR A 44 -0.12 14.00 -0.72
C THR A 44 1.01 13.21 -1.37
N TYR A 45 1.97 12.76 -0.57
CA TYR A 45 3.08 11.93 -1.02
C TYR A 45 2.61 10.60 -1.63
N LEU A 46 1.72 9.88 -0.94
CA LEU A 46 1.18 8.60 -1.43
C LEU A 46 0.33 8.78 -2.69
N ALA A 47 -0.43 9.88 -2.79
CA ALA A 47 -1.19 10.20 -4.01
C ALA A 47 -0.26 10.46 -5.19
N GLN A 48 0.83 11.22 -4.98
CA GLN A 48 1.86 11.45 -5.99
C GLN A 48 2.56 10.15 -6.40
N ALA A 49 2.93 9.31 -5.44
CA ALA A 49 3.52 8.00 -5.73
C ALA A 49 2.55 7.11 -6.54
N ARG A 50 1.27 7.06 -6.16
CA ARG A 50 0.24 6.31 -6.89
C ARG A 50 0.06 6.82 -8.33
N ALA A 51 0.26 8.10 -8.60
CA ALA A 51 0.15 8.66 -9.95
C ALA A 51 1.28 8.22 -10.90
N LEU A 52 2.41 7.74 -10.38
CA LEU A 52 3.55 7.28 -11.18
C LEU A 52 3.35 5.87 -11.79
N GLY A 53 2.25 5.19 -11.47
CA GLY A 53 1.97 3.88 -12.07
C GLY A 53 0.55 3.38 -11.92
N ALA A 54 0.35 2.13 -12.33
CA ALA A 54 -0.97 1.49 -12.30
C ALA A 54 -1.31 0.98 -10.89
N SER A 55 -0.29 0.65 -10.09
CA SER A 55 -0.44 0.11 -8.73
C SER A 55 0.57 0.74 -7.77
N LEU A 56 0.21 0.85 -6.50
CA LEU A 56 1.11 1.29 -5.41
C LEU A 56 1.10 0.24 -4.31
N VAL A 57 2.30 -0.19 -3.89
CA VAL A 57 2.52 -1.03 -2.70
C VAL A 57 3.26 -0.19 -1.67
N VAL A 58 2.78 -0.22 -0.42
CA VAL A 58 3.40 0.47 0.72
C VAL A 58 3.83 -0.58 1.73
N ALA A 59 5.13 -0.65 2.02
CA ALA A 59 5.65 -1.45 3.12
C ALA A 59 5.66 -0.63 4.42
N LEU A 60 5.20 -1.23 5.50
CA LEU A 60 5.23 -0.62 6.83
C LEU A 60 6.39 -1.20 7.63
N ASN A 61 7.16 -0.33 8.27
CA ASN A 61 8.27 -0.73 9.13
C ASN A 61 7.72 -1.32 10.45
N SER A 62 8.48 -2.24 11.06
CA SER A 62 8.21 -2.81 12.39
C SER A 62 8.86 -1.98 13.50
#